data_AF-A0A7S1CJ66-F1
#
_entry.id   AF-A0A7S1CJ66-F1
#
_cell.length_a   1.000
_cell.length_b   1.000
_cell.length_c   1.000
_cell.angle_alpha   90.00
_cell.angle_beta   90.00
_cell.angle_gamma   90.00
#
_symmetry.space_group_name_H-M   'P 1'
#
loop_
_entity.id
_entity.type
_entity.pdbx_description
1 polymer ?
#
loop_
_entity_poly.entity_id
_entity_poly.type
_entity_poly.pdbx_seq_one_letter_code
_entity_poly.pdbx_strand_id
1 'polypeptide(L)'
;HHPASAAEVVDDGGVAALLDVVRGDDVLGRVNASSALDPMMQHHPASAADVADNGSVEALLDVVRLYDARGRSCASHALSTMMMHHPAAAADVSRRGGAVALLDVVRGDDATG
;
A
#
# COMPACT_ATOMS: atom_id res chain seq x y z
N HIS A 1 15.36 -16.63 13.68
CA HIS A 1 14.55 -16.48 12.45
C HIS A 1 15.39 -15.68 11.45
N HIS A 2 15.69 -16.25 10.29
CA HIS A 2 16.54 -15.64 9.25
C HIS A 2 15.85 -14.38 8.68
N PRO A 3 16.47 -13.19 8.71
CA PRO A 3 15.91 -11.98 8.10
C PRO A 3 16.07 -11.93 6.56
N ALA A 4 16.18 -13.08 5.89
CA ALA A 4 16.39 -13.16 4.44
C ALA A 4 15.15 -12.77 3.61
N SER A 5 13.95 -12.69 4.20
CA SER A 5 12.70 -12.73 3.43
C SER A 5 12.17 -11.41 2.87
N ALA A 6 12.88 -10.29 3.01
CA ALA A 6 12.46 -9.01 2.41
C ALA A 6 13.48 -8.48 1.39
N ALA A 7 14.77 -8.58 1.70
CA ALA A 7 15.85 -8.08 0.83
C ALA A 7 16.02 -8.92 -0.45
N GLU A 8 15.85 -10.25 -0.41
CA GLU A 8 15.96 -11.10 -1.61
C GLU A 8 14.76 -10.96 -2.56
N VAL A 9 13.59 -10.57 -2.06
CA VAL A 9 12.38 -10.39 -2.90
C VAL A 9 12.43 -9.08 -3.70
N VAL A 10 13.17 -8.09 -3.20
CA VAL A 10 13.30 -6.78 -3.86
C VAL A 10 14.27 -6.83 -5.06
N ASP A 11 15.25 -7.74 -5.07
CA ASP A 11 16.30 -7.77 -6.09
C ASP A 11 15.84 -8.35 -7.45
N ASP A 12 14.71 -9.07 -7.51
CA ASP A 12 14.27 -9.83 -8.70
C ASP A 12 12.83 -9.52 -9.17
N GLY A 13 12.36 -8.27 -9.00
CA GLY A 13 11.06 -7.84 -9.51
C GLY A 13 9.85 -8.13 -8.62
N GLY A 14 10.07 -8.44 -7.33
CA GLY A 14 8.98 -8.70 -6.37
C GLY A 14 8.02 -7.53 -6.19
N VAL A 15 8.49 -6.28 -6.31
CA VAL A 15 7.62 -5.10 -6.30
C VAL A 15 6.61 -5.18 -7.44
N ALA A 16 7.07 -5.41 -8.68
CA ALA A 16 6.19 -5.49 -9.85
C ALA A 16 5.14 -6.61 -9.70
N ALA A 17 5.54 -7.79 -9.22
CA ALA A 17 4.61 -8.89 -8.96
C ALA A 17 3.54 -8.53 -7.92
N LEU A 18 3.92 -7.85 -6.83
CA LEU A 18 2.96 -7.37 -5.84
C LEU A 18 2.01 -6.32 -6.41
N LEU A 19 2.49 -5.44 -7.28
CA LEU A 19 1.62 -4.45 -7.93
C LEU A 19 0.57 -5.11 -8.82
N ASP A 20 0.94 -6.14 -9.57
CA ASP A 20 0.00 -6.90 -10.38
C ASP A 20 -1.06 -7.58 -9.51
N VAL A 21 -0.67 -8.11 -8.34
CA VAL A 21 -1.61 -8.69 -7.37
C VAL A 21 -2.54 -7.60 -6.79
N VAL A 22 -2.03 -6.42 -6.44
CA VAL A 22 -2.84 -5.30 -5.90
C VAL A 22 -3.86 -4.79 -6.94
N ARG A 23 -3.56 -4.91 -8.23
CA ARG A 23 -4.46 -4.53 -9.35
C ARG A 23 -5.44 -5.63 -9.77
N GLY A 24 -5.26 -6.87 -9.33
CA GLY A 24 -6.16 -7.97 -9.65
C GLY A 24 -7.53 -7.83 -8.99
N ASP A 25 -8.34 -8.88 -9.09
CA ASP A 25 -9.68 -8.93 -8.47
C ASP A 25 -9.71 -9.74 -7.16
N ASP A 26 -8.64 -10.47 -6.83
CA ASP A 26 -8.60 -11.32 -5.65
C ASP A 26 -8.49 -10.50 -4.36
N VAL A 27 -9.54 -10.57 -3.55
CA VAL A 27 -9.65 -9.78 -2.32
C VAL A 27 -8.49 -10.07 -1.37
N LEU A 28 -8.23 -11.36 -1.09
CA LEU A 28 -7.21 -11.75 -0.12
C LEU A 28 -5.80 -11.43 -0.62
N GLY A 29 -5.56 -11.67 -1.91
CA GLY A 29 -4.31 -11.36 -2.60
C GLY A 29 -3.97 -9.88 -2.52
N ARG A 30 -4.93 -8.99 -2.79
CA ARG A 30 -4.72 -7.54 -2.69
C ARG A 30 -4.37 -7.07 -1.28
N VAL A 31 -5.02 -7.63 -0.26
CA VAL A 31 -4.71 -7.31 1.14
C VAL A 31 -3.31 -7.80 1.52
N ASN A 32 -2.98 -9.04 1.16
CA ASN A 32 -1.65 -9.61 1.43
C ASN A 32 -0.55 -8.84 0.69
N ALA A 33 -0.79 -8.46 -0.56
CA ALA A 33 0.18 -7.70 -1.34
C ALA A 33 0.36 -6.28 -0.78
N SER A 34 -0.73 -5.60 -0.38
CA SER A 34 -0.65 -4.32 0.32
C SER A 34 0.17 -4.42 1.61
N SER A 35 -0.03 -5.49 2.39
CA SER A 35 0.74 -5.76 3.61
C SER A 35 2.21 -6.08 3.35
N ALA A 36 2.56 -6.61 2.18
CA ALA A 36 3.95 -6.92 1.80
C ALA A 36 4.68 -5.71 1.19
N LEU A 37 3.96 -4.83 0.51
CA LEU A 37 4.52 -3.59 -0.05
C LEU A 37 5.06 -2.65 1.03
N ASP A 38 4.38 -2.58 2.19
CA ASP A 38 4.79 -1.72 3.29
C ASP A 38 6.24 -1.99 3.78
N PRO A 39 6.60 -3.20 4.26
CA PRO A 39 7.97 -3.48 4.67
C PRO A 39 8.98 -3.37 3.52
N MET A 40 8.58 -3.66 2.27
CA MET A 40 9.48 -3.46 1.12
C MET A 40 9.86 -2.00 0.93
N MET A 41 8.88 -1.08 0.95
CA MET A 41 9.15 0.35 0.80
C MET A 41 9.92 0.91 2.01
N GLN A 42 9.68 0.39 3.21
CA GLN A 42 10.45 0.77 4.40
C GLN A 42 11.93 0.36 4.30
N HIS A 43 12.21 -0.86 3.81
CA HIS A 43 13.57 -1.35 3.68
C HIS A 43 14.29 -0.84 2.41
N HIS A 44 13.53 -0.49 1.37
CA HIS A 44 14.03 -0.03 0.08
C HIS A 44 13.25 1.22 -0.40
N PRO A 45 13.70 2.43 -0.03
CA PRO A 45 12.98 3.66 -0.35
C PRO A 45 12.80 3.91 -1.85
N ALA A 46 13.71 3.40 -2.70
CA ALA A 46 13.57 3.49 -4.15
C ALA A 46 12.30 2.78 -4.66
N SER A 47 11.91 1.68 -4.02
CA SER A 47 10.69 0.94 -4.34
C SER A 47 9.43 1.77 -4.12
N ALA A 48 9.44 2.77 -3.23
CA ALA A 48 8.28 3.65 -3.03
C ALA A 48 8.01 4.53 -4.26
N ALA A 49 9.07 5.01 -4.92
CA ALA A 49 8.94 5.75 -6.18
C ALA A 49 8.40 4.82 -7.28
N ASP A 50 8.97 3.62 -7.42
CA ASP A 50 8.52 2.65 -8.41
C ASP A 50 7.04 2.27 -8.21
N VAL A 51 6.63 2.01 -6.97
CA VAL A 51 5.22 1.71 -6.65
C VAL A 51 4.31 2.88 -7.02
N ALA A 52 4.70 4.11 -6.70
CA ALA A 52 3.92 5.31 -7.01
C ALA A 52 3.81 5.56 -8.52
N ASP A 53 4.93 5.49 -9.24
CA ASP A 53 5.03 5.77 -10.67
C ASP A 53 4.29 4.71 -11.52
N ASN A 54 4.16 3.49 -11.00
CA ASN A 54 3.36 2.45 -11.62
C ASN A 54 1.83 2.60 -11.36
N GLY A 55 1.37 3.70 -10.78
CA GLY A 55 -0.07 4.00 -10.65
C GLY A 55 -0.78 3.16 -9.58
N SER A 56 -0.04 2.60 -8.63
CA SER A 56 -0.57 1.71 -7.57
C SER A 56 -1.42 2.45 -6.53
N VAL A 57 -1.35 3.79 -6.52
CA VAL A 57 -2.10 4.66 -5.61
C VAL A 57 -3.61 4.38 -5.70
N GLU A 58 -4.15 4.25 -6.91
CA GLU A 58 -5.58 3.98 -7.10
C GLU A 58 -5.98 2.62 -6.56
N ALA A 59 -5.20 1.59 -6.91
CA ALA A 59 -5.49 0.23 -6.51
C ALA A 59 -5.39 0.06 -4.99
N LEU A 60 -4.47 0.76 -4.31
CA LEU A 60 -4.41 0.81 -2.85
C LEU A 60 -5.58 1.59 -2.24
N LEU A 61 -6.00 2.71 -2.83
CA LEU A 61 -7.18 3.46 -2.37
C LEU A 61 -8.48 2.65 -2.51
N ASP A 62 -8.59 1.82 -3.53
CA ASP A 62 -9.72 0.90 -3.66
C ASP A 62 -9.72 -0.15 -2.55
N VAL A 63 -8.55 -0.65 -2.14
CA VAL A 63 -8.45 -1.52 -0.97
C VAL A 63 -8.92 -0.78 0.29
N VAL A 64 -8.48 0.47 0.48
CA VAL A 64 -8.94 1.32 1.61
C VAL A 64 -10.46 1.55 1.61
N ARG A 65 -11.10 1.63 0.44
CA ARG A 65 -12.54 1.94 0.35
C ARG A 65 -13.43 0.72 0.48
N LEU A 66 -13.04 -0.39 -0.14
CA LEU A 66 -13.93 -1.52 -0.39
C LEU A 66 -13.76 -2.67 0.61
N TYR A 67 -12.67 -2.70 1.37
CA TYR A 67 -12.27 -3.88 2.13
C TYR A 67 -12.60 -3.73 3.62
N ASP A 68 -12.44 -4.83 4.36
CA ASP A 68 -12.61 -4.90 5.81
C ASP A 68 -11.52 -4.13 6.58
N ALA A 69 -11.65 -4.02 7.90
CA ALA A 69 -10.73 -3.26 8.74
C ALA A 69 -9.25 -3.64 8.48
N ARG A 70 -8.97 -4.94 8.33
CA ARG A 70 -7.61 -5.41 8.05
C ARG A 70 -7.11 -4.92 6.69
N GLY A 71 -7.89 -5.07 5.63
CA GLY A 71 -7.52 -4.59 4.29
C GLY A 71 -7.28 -3.08 4.29
N ARG A 72 -8.16 -2.33 4.96
CA ARG A 72 -8.04 -0.88 5.12
C ARG A 72 -6.76 -0.47 5.81
N SER A 73 -6.44 -1.07 6.96
CA SER A 73 -5.22 -0.74 7.70
C SER A 73 -3.97 -1.09 6.89
N CYS A 74 -3.92 -2.26 6.24
CA CYS A 74 -2.77 -2.67 5.42
C CYS A 74 -2.52 -1.69 4.26
N ALA A 75 -3.56 -1.34 3.49
CA ALA A 75 -3.41 -0.43 2.36
C ALA A 75 -3.12 1.01 2.81
N SER A 76 -3.70 1.44 3.94
CA SER A 76 -3.41 2.77 4.52
C SER A 76 -1.95 2.88 4.98
N HIS A 77 -1.40 1.81 5.57
CA HIS A 77 0.01 1.77 5.96
C HIS A 77 0.92 1.86 4.74
N ALA A 78 0.66 1.06 3.71
CA ALA A 78 1.42 1.10 2.46
C ALA A 78 1.38 2.49 1.80
N LEU A 79 0.21 3.14 1.76
CA LEU A 79 0.08 4.51 1.26
C LEU A 79 0.88 5.51 2.12
N SER A 80 0.83 5.37 3.45
CA SER A 80 1.62 6.21 4.37
C SER A 80 3.12 6.10 4.10
N THR A 81 3.63 4.88 4.05
CA THR A 81 5.04 4.59 3.77
C THR A 81 5.46 5.11 2.39
N MET A 82 4.61 4.93 1.39
CA MET A 82 4.84 5.49 0.05
C MET A 82 4.97 7.01 0.08
N MET A 83 4.07 7.71 0.77
CA MET A 83 4.09 9.17 0.89
C MET A 83 5.30 9.68 1.67
N MET A 84 5.75 8.93 2.69
CA MET A 84 6.94 9.26 3.48
C MET A 84 8.23 9.22 2.65
N HIS A 85 8.34 8.26 1.73
CA HIS A 85 9.53 8.08 0.91
C HIS A 85 9.43 8.76 -0.47
N HIS A 86 8.22 9.06 -0.94
CA HIS A 86 7.96 9.68 -2.24
C HIS A 86 6.88 10.78 -2.14
N PRO A 87 7.25 12.04 -1.88
CA PRO A 87 6.29 13.12 -1.62
C PRO A 87 5.27 13.38 -2.74
N ALA A 88 5.61 13.09 -4.01
CA ALA A 88 4.67 13.23 -5.11
C ALA A 88 3.51 12.22 -5.03
N ALA A 89 3.68 11.10 -4.32
CA ALA A 89 2.59 10.18 -4.00
C ALA A 89 1.52 10.87 -3.13
N ALA A 90 1.89 11.75 -2.21
CA ALA A 90 0.92 12.46 -1.37
C ALA A 90 0.02 13.39 -2.19
N ALA A 91 0.59 14.03 -3.21
CA ALA A 91 -0.17 14.82 -4.16
C ALA A 91 -1.13 13.94 -4.98
N ASP A 92 -0.69 12.74 -5.41
CA ASP A 92 -1.55 11.83 -6.17
C ASP A 92 -2.69 11.24 -5.33
N VAL A 93 -2.39 10.80 -4.11
CA VAL A 93 -3.38 10.36 -3.11
C VAL A 93 -4.42 11.46 -2.90
N SER A 94 -3.98 12.71 -2.72
CA SER A 94 -4.89 13.85 -2.53
C SER A 94 -5.77 14.10 -3.76
N ARG A 95 -5.20 14.12 -4.98
CA ARG A 95 -5.96 14.31 -6.22
C ARG A 95 -7.04 13.23 -6.43
N ARG A 96 -6.76 12.00 -6.00
CA ARG A 96 -7.68 10.85 -6.12
C ARG A 96 -8.72 10.78 -4.98
N GLY A 97 -8.79 11.81 -4.12
CA GLY A 97 -9.71 11.84 -2.98
C GLY A 97 -9.31 10.88 -1.85
N GLY A 98 -8.04 10.47 -1.80
CA GLY A 98 -7.53 9.54 -0.80
C GLY A 98 -7.51 10.11 0.62
N ALA A 99 -7.37 11.42 0.79
CA ALA A 99 -7.44 12.05 2.10
C ALA A 99 -8.77 11.78 2.83
N VAL A 100 -9.90 11.79 2.09
CA VAL A 100 -11.22 11.45 2.66
C VAL A 100 -11.27 9.96 3.03
N ALA A 101 -10.81 9.09 2.13
CA ALA A 101 -10.79 7.66 2.38
C ALA A 101 -9.95 7.29 3.62
N LEU A 102 -8.78 7.91 3.80
CA LEU A 102 -7.92 7.69 4.96
C LEU A 102 -8.54 8.23 6.26
N LEU A 103 -9.21 9.40 6.21
CA LEU A 103 -9.94 9.94 7.38
C LEU A 103 -11.10 9.04 7.82
N ASP A 104 -11.79 8.41 6.86
CA ASP A 104 -12.87 7.47 7.16
C ASP A 104 -12.35 6.20 7.83
N VAL A 105 -11.12 5.75 7.52
CA VAL A 105 -10.47 4.65 8.26
C VAL A 105 -10.28 5.03 9.72
N VAL A 106 -9.66 6.19 9.99
CA VAL A 106 -9.41 6.66 11.37
C VAL A 106 -10.71 6.76 12.16
N ARG A 107 -11.75 7.36 11.57
CA ARG A 107 -13.06 7.52 12.23
C ARG A 107 -13.82 6.19 12.40
N GLY A 108 -13.64 5.24 11.48
CA GLY A 108 -14.23 3.91 11.55
C GLY A 108 -13.58 3.04 12.63
N ASP A 109 -12.26 3.17 12.80
CA ASP A 109 -11.51 2.52 13.89
C ASP A 109 -11.94 3.10 15.25
N ASP A 110 -12.16 4.43 15.34
CA ASP A 110 -12.68 5.09 16.56
C ASP A 110 -14.11 4.62 16.94
N ALA A 111 -14.92 4.17 15.98
CA ALA A 111 -16.26 3.65 16.24
C ALA A 111 -16.27 2.20 16.76
N THR A 112 -15.13 1.52 16.71
CA THR A 112 -14.96 0.10 17.08
C THR A 112 -14.03 -0.09 18.30
N GLY A 113 -13.51 1.00 18.88
CA GLY A 113 -12.59 1.02 20.03
C GLY A 113 -13.26 1.10 21.40
#